data_AF-A0AAV0Y8P1-F1
#
_entry.id   AF-A0AAV0Y8P1-F1
#
_cell.length_a   1.000
_cell.length_b   1.000
_cell.length_c   1.000
_cell.angle_alpha   90.00
_cell.angle_beta   90.00
_cell.angle_gamma   90.00
#
_symmetry.space_group_name_H-M   'P 1'
#
loop_
_entity.id
_entity.type
_entity.pdbx_description
1 polymer ?
#
loop_
_entity_poly.entity_id
_entity_poly.type
_entity_poly.pdbx_seq_one_letter_code
_entity_poly.pdbx_strand_id
1 'polypeptide(L)'
;MKVLPNSKSFRLKSVCETRWIERHDAILQFLELYDVIINCLDELVNSNEEIALTSSKANNLLNSMLKFEFLITLQVLAELFSITLPLKATAKSKF
;
A
#
# COMPACT_ATOMS: atom_id res chain seq x y z
N MET A 1 -13.00 -29.22 -2.52
CA MET A 1 -13.63 -28.19 -1.66
C MET A 1 -12.61 -27.07 -1.47
N LYS A 2 -12.68 -26.00 -2.28
CA LYS A 2 -11.75 -24.86 -2.14
C LYS A 2 -12.22 -24.02 -0.95
N VAL A 3 -11.43 -23.99 0.11
CA VAL A 3 -11.67 -23.14 1.27
C VAL A 3 -11.22 -21.73 0.90
N LEU A 4 -12.17 -20.82 0.72
CA LEU A 4 -11.86 -19.38 0.56
C LEU A 4 -11.47 -18.81 1.93
N PRO A 5 -10.43 -17.97 2.03
CA PRO A 5 -10.13 -17.29 3.27
C PRO A 5 -11.31 -16.37 3.62
N ASN A 6 -11.71 -16.41 4.87
CA ASN A 6 -12.85 -15.70 5.44
C ASN A 6 -12.73 -14.18 5.17
N SER A 7 -13.38 -13.71 4.09
CA SER A 7 -13.32 -12.32 3.65
C SER A 7 -14.12 -11.44 4.60
N LYS A 8 -13.50 -11.05 5.71
CA LYS A 8 -13.91 -9.86 6.46
C LYS A 8 -13.51 -8.67 5.59
N SER A 9 -14.47 -8.12 4.85
CA SER A 9 -14.30 -6.87 4.11
C SER A 9 -13.80 -5.77 5.05
N PHE A 10 -12.50 -5.49 5.01
CA PHE A 10 -11.91 -4.35 5.70
C PHE A 10 -12.08 -3.13 4.79
N ARG A 11 -13.06 -2.28 5.12
CA ARG A 11 -13.16 -0.96 4.49
C ARG A 11 -11.87 -0.20 4.79
N LEU A 12 -11.22 0.31 3.73
CA LEU A 12 -10.15 1.31 3.86
C LEU A 12 -10.70 2.52 4.63
N LYS A 13 -10.07 2.83 5.77
CA LYS A 13 -10.47 3.94 6.65
C LYS A 13 -10.19 5.28 5.96
N SER A 14 -11.17 6.19 6.09
CA SER A 14 -11.11 7.57 5.57
C SER A 14 -9.91 8.34 6.13
N VAL A 15 -9.32 9.18 5.27
CA VAL A 15 -8.11 9.95 5.54
C VAL A 15 -8.48 11.23 6.30
N CYS A 16 -8.22 11.29 7.61
CA CYS A 16 -8.29 12.52 8.41
C CYS A 16 -6.88 13.09 8.62
N GLU A 17 -6.71 14.40 8.41
CA GLU A 17 -5.42 15.12 8.35
C GLU A 17 -4.59 15.10 9.65
N THR A 18 -5.18 14.80 10.81
CA THR A 18 -4.48 14.78 12.11
C THR A 18 -3.86 13.44 12.48
N ARG A 19 -3.81 12.48 11.54
CA ARG A 19 -3.48 11.08 11.81
C ARG A 19 -2.20 10.61 11.12
N TRP A 20 -1.17 11.44 11.19
CA TRP A 20 0.14 11.20 10.58
C TRP A 20 0.80 9.89 11.03
N ILE A 21 0.41 9.36 12.19
CA ILE A 21 0.89 8.06 12.70
C ILE A 21 0.28 6.90 11.89
N GLU A 22 -1.04 6.86 11.68
CA GLU A 22 -1.63 5.77 10.87
C GLU A 22 -1.25 5.89 9.38
N ARG A 23 -0.99 7.11 8.90
CA ARG A 23 -0.49 7.35 7.53
C ARG A 23 0.94 6.85 7.33
N HIS A 24 1.72 6.87 8.40
CA HIS A 24 3.08 6.33 8.44
C HIS A 24 3.05 4.80 8.45
N ASP A 25 2.25 4.19 9.34
CA ASP A 25 2.12 2.72 9.43
C ASP A 25 1.60 2.14 8.10
N ALA A 26 0.68 2.83 7.44
CA ALA A 26 0.15 2.43 6.14
C ALA A 26 1.21 2.41 5.02
N ILE A 27 2.18 3.34 5.04
CA ILE A 27 3.24 3.39 4.02
C ILE A 27 4.27 2.28 4.23
N LEU A 28 4.66 2.02 5.48
CA LEU A 28 5.54 0.90 5.78
C LEU A 28 4.88 -0.45 5.46
N GLN A 29 3.61 -0.62 5.82
CA GLN A 29 2.85 -1.82 5.46
C GLN A 29 2.67 -1.95 3.95
N PHE A 30 2.45 -0.85 3.23
CA PHE A 30 2.38 -0.86 1.77
C PHE A 30 3.71 -1.29 1.15
N LEU A 31 4.85 -0.83 1.70
CA LEU A 31 6.18 -1.24 1.25
C LEU A 31 6.42 -2.74 1.50
N GLU A 32 6.04 -3.25 2.67
CA GLU A 32 6.13 -4.68 3.01
C GLU A 32 5.30 -5.56 2.07
N LEU A 33 4.13 -5.07 1.63
CA LEU A 33 3.23 -5.77 0.73
C LEU A 33 3.47 -5.47 -0.74
N TYR A 34 4.48 -4.67 -1.09
CA TYR A 34 4.64 -4.11 -2.43
C TYR A 34 4.74 -5.20 -3.51
N ASP A 35 5.57 -6.22 -3.30
CA ASP A 35 5.73 -7.33 -4.25
C ASP A 35 4.42 -8.12 -4.44
N VAL A 36 3.67 -8.33 -3.35
CA VAL A 36 2.37 -9.02 -3.40
C VAL A 36 1.35 -8.20 -4.19
N ILE A 37 1.35 -6.87 -4.03
CA ILE A 37 0.48 -5.96 -4.76
C ILE A 37 0.83 -5.97 -6.25
N ILE A 38 2.12 -5.94 -6.61
CA ILE A 38 2.57 -6.01 -8.00
C ILE A 38 2.14 -7.33 -8.65
N ASN A 39 2.37 -8.46 -7.98
CA ASN A 39 1.97 -9.78 -8.50
C ASN A 39 0.45 -9.89 -8.67
N CYS A 40 -0.33 -9.39 -7.71
CA CYS A 40 -1.79 -9.37 -7.79
C CYS A 40 -2.28 -8.50 -8.97
N LEU A 41 -1.67 -7.33 -9.19
CA LEU A 41 -2.00 -6.48 -10.33
C LEU A 41 -1.64 -7.16 -11.66
N ASP A 42 -0.50 -7.84 -11.75
CA ASP A 42 -0.11 -8.59 -12.95
C ASP A 42 -1.06 -9.76 -13.23
N GLU A 43 -1.45 -10.52 -12.21
CA GLU A 43 -2.48 -11.57 -12.35
C GLU A 43 -3.81 -11.01 -12.84
N LEU A 44 -4.23 -9.85 -12.33
CA LEU A 44 -5.46 -9.18 -12.77
C LEU A 44 -5.39 -8.69 -14.22
N VAL A 45 -4.22 -8.18 -14.66
CA VAL A 45 -3.99 -7.79 -16.06
C VAL A 45 -4.10 -9.00 -16.98
N ASN A 46 -3.52 -10.12 -16.58
CA ASN A 46 -3.45 -11.36 -17.36
C ASN A 46 -4.65 -12.30 -17.17
N SER A 47 -5.60 -11.94 -16.30
CA SER A 47 -6.79 -12.75 -16.05
C SER A 47 -7.73 -12.77 -17.25
N ASN A 48 -8.20 -13.96 -17.64
CA ASN A 48 -9.13 -14.17 -18.76
C ASN A 48 -10.60 -13.83 -18.40
N GLU A 49 -10.88 -13.30 -17.21
CA GLU A 49 -12.25 -13.00 -16.78
C GLU A 49 -12.78 -11.71 -17.42
N GLU A 50 -14.04 -11.74 -17.86
CA GLU A 50 -14.74 -10.83 -18.81
C GLU A 50 -14.85 -9.32 -18.45
N ILE A 51 -14.01 -8.78 -17.57
CA ILE A 51 -14.08 -7.36 -17.19
C ILE A 51 -12.88 -6.60 -17.75
N ALA A 52 -12.91 -6.29 -19.05
CA ALA A 52 -11.88 -5.50 -19.75
C ALA A 52 -11.55 -4.18 -19.03
N LEU A 53 -12.53 -3.56 -18.37
CA LEU A 53 -12.35 -2.34 -17.57
C LEU A 53 -11.49 -2.57 -16.32
N THR A 54 -11.54 -3.77 -15.72
CA THR A 54 -10.74 -4.15 -14.55
C THR A 54 -9.28 -4.40 -14.95
N SER A 55 -9.06 -5.14 -16.05
CA SER A 55 -7.71 -5.37 -16.59
C SER A 55 -7.02 -4.06 -17.00
N SER A 56 -7.73 -3.13 -17.67
CA SER A 56 -7.18 -1.83 -18.04
C SER A 56 -6.78 -0.97 -16.82
N LYS A 57 -7.61 -0.95 -15.76
CA LYS A 57 -7.29 -0.23 -14.52
C LYS A 57 -6.12 -0.86 -13.78
N ALA A 58 -6.07 -2.20 -13.70
CA ALA A 58 -4.95 -2.92 -13.11
C ALA A 58 -3.65 -2.61 -13.85
N ASN A 59 -3.69 -2.62 -15.19
CA ASN A 59 -2.54 -2.30 -16.03
C ASN A 59 -2.05 -0.86 -15.81
N ASN A 60 -2.97 0.11 -15.70
CA ASN A 60 -2.58 1.50 -15.43
C ASN A 60 -1.94 1.66 -14.05
N LEU A 61 -2.45 0.96 -13.03
CA LEU A 61 -1.87 0.97 -11.69
C LEU A 61 -0.50 0.30 -11.67
N LEU A 62 -0.37 -0.90 -12.26
CA LEU A 62 0.89 -1.64 -12.38
C LEU A 62 1.97 -0.77 -13.04
N ASN A 63 1.66 -0.21 -14.22
CA ASN A 63 2.58 0.66 -14.93
C ASN A 63 2.93 1.92 -14.15
N SER A 64 2.00 2.47 -13.37
CA SER A 64 2.29 3.66 -12.54
C SER A 64 3.17 3.31 -11.34
N MET A 65 2.98 2.14 -10.74
CA MET A 65 3.74 1.70 -9.57
C MET A 65 5.17 1.28 -9.93
N LEU A 66 5.39 0.72 -11.12
CA LEU A 66 6.71 0.32 -11.61
C LEU A 66 7.56 1.50 -12.14
N LYS A 67 6.99 2.71 -12.23
CA LYS A 67 7.75 3.90 -12.61
C LYS A 67 8.81 4.22 -11.57
N PHE A 68 9.99 4.61 -12.05
CA PHE A 68 11.10 5.00 -11.21
C PHE A 68 10.73 6.12 -10.22
N GLU A 69 9.97 7.12 -10.67
CA GLU A 69 9.53 8.22 -9.84
C GLU A 69 8.66 7.75 -8.67
N PHE A 70 7.80 6.75 -8.90
CA PHE A 70 6.98 6.15 -7.86
C PHE A 70 7.84 5.40 -6.84
N LEU A 71 8.75 4.55 -7.33
CA LEU A 71 9.65 3.75 -6.49
C LEU A 71 10.53 4.62 -5.58
N ILE A 72 11.19 5.64 -6.14
CA ILE A 72 12.02 6.56 -5.36
C ILE A 72 11.18 7.35 -4.36
N THR A 73 10.00 7.83 -4.77
CA THR A 73 9.11 8.57 -3.85
C THR A 73 8.69 7.70 -2.68
N LEU A 74 8.31 6.44 -2.93
CA LEU A 74 7.92 5.50 -1.89
C LEU A 74 9.08 5.20 -0.94
N GLN A 75 10.29 4.96 -1.46
CA GLN A 75 11.47 4.69 -0.66
C GLN A 75 11.85 5.89 0.23
N VAL A 76 11.89 7.10 -0.33
CA VAL A 76 12.19 8.33 0.42
C VAL A 76 11.15 8.57 1.50
N LEU A 77 9.86 8.34 1.21
CA LEU A 77 8.80 8.44 2.19
C LEU A 77 8.99 7.44 3.33
N ALA A 78 9.28 6.18 3.03
CA ALA A 78 9.52 5.15 4.04
C ALA A 78 10.73 5.45 4.94
N GLU A 79 11.82 5.99 4.37
CA GLU A 79 13.01 6.39 5.13
C GLU A 79 12.76 7.61 6.04
N LEU A 80 12.15 8.66 5.49
CA LEU A 80 11.75 9.85 6.27
C LEU A 80 10.87 9.46 7.47
N PHE A 81 9.98 8.51 7.23
CA PHE A 81 9.08 7.97 8.22
C PHE A 81 9.79 7.07 9.25
N SER A 82 10.74 6.25 8.83
CA SER A 82 11.58 5.47 9.75
C SER A 82 12.38 6.36 10.72
N ILE A 83 12.83 7.53 10.27
CA ILE A 83 13.57 8.51 11.10
C ILE A 83 12.64 9.29 12.06
N THR A 84 11.40 9.59 11.64
CA THR A 84 10.45 10.34 12.48
C THR A 84 9.74 9.48 13.54
N LEU A 85 9.81 8.14 13.45
CA LEU A 85 9.30 7.20 14.46
C LEU A 85 9.98 7.32 15.83
N PRO A 86 11.33 7.23 15.94
CA PRO A 86 12.03 7.36 17.22
C PRO A 86 11.76 8.69 17.95
N LEU A 87 11.57 9.77 17.20
CA LEU A 87 11.25 11.09 17.75
C LEU A 87 9.87 11.12 18.43
N LYS A 88 8.91 10.29 17.99
CA LYS A 88 7.58 10.17 18.60
C LYS A 88 7.60 9.36 19.90
N ALA A 89 8.44 8.33 20.00
CA ALA A 89 8.56 7.50 21.20
C ALA A 89 9.13 8.31 22.38
N THR A 90 10.11 9.17 22.11
CA THR A 90 10.71 10.05 23.13
C THR A 90 9.76 11.16 23.57
N ALA A 91 8.91 11.69 22.68
CA ALA A 91 7.89 12.68 23.03
C ALA A 91 6.76 12.13 23.92
N LYS A 92 6.37 10.85 23.76
CA LYS A 92 5.38 10.20 24.65
C LYS A 92 5.90 9.87 26.04
N SER A 93 7.22 9.78 26.24
CA SER A 93 7.82 9.48 27.55
C SER A 93 7.92 10.69 28.50
N LYS A 94 7.58 11.89 28.01
CA LYS A 94 7.67 13.16 28.74
C LYS A 94 6.32 13.72 29.21
N PHE A 95 5.24 12.99 29.03
CA PHE A 95 3.90 13.33 29.52
C PHE A 95 3.29 12.15 30.28
#